data_AF-A0A2G2B8T0-F1
#
_entry.id   AF-A0A2G2B8T0-F1
#
_cell.length_a   1.000
_cell.length_b   1.000
_cell.length_c   1.000
_cell.angle_alpha   90.00
_cell.angle_beta   90.00
_cell.angle_gamma   90.00
#
_symmetry.space_group_name_H-M   'P 1'
#
loop_
_entity.id
_entity.type
_entity.pdbx_description
1 polymer ?
#
loop_
_entity_poly.entity_id
_entity_poly.type
_entity_poly.pdbx_seq_one_letter_code
_entity_poly.pdbx_strand_id
1 'polypeptide(L)'
;MCARAERNVTGSSTLLARELQAKGVTTKAGNPPNSQFVIRMLQNPVYAGMARHKGKSFQGEHEAIVDQATCDRVQERLKANDRKHRRGRRTKNPAYLRGLIFHENGAAMTPHHTGKKHK
;
A
#
# COMPACT_ATOMS: atom_id res chain seq x y z
N MET A 1 -16.55 30.95 -2.56
CA MET A 1 -15.69 30.10 -1.72
C MET A 1 -16.12 28.64 -1.92
N CYS A 2 -15.42 27.89 -2.77
CA CYS A 2 -15.82 26.53 -3.13
C CYS A 2 -15.27 25.52 -2.11
N ALA A 3 -16.15 25.00 -1.25
CA ALA A 3 -15.89 23.83 -0.42
C ALA A 3 -15.71 22.61 -1.34
N ARG A 4 -14.46 22.17 -1.52
CA ARG A 4 -14.13 20.98 -2.33
C ARG A 4 -14.25 19.75 -1.43
N ALA A 5 -15.36 19.05 -1.59
CA ALA A 5 -15.64 17.80 -0.88
C ALA A 5 -14.47 16.80 -1.00
N GLU A 6 -13.82 16.52 0.12
CA GLU A 6 -12.74 15.56 0.25
C GLU A 6 -13.28 14.12 0.15
N ARG A 7 -13.45 13.63 -1.08
CA ARG A 7 -13.65 12.19 -1.31
C ARG A 7 -12.31 11.48 -1.35
N ASN A 8 -11.64 11.38 -0.20
CA ASN A 8 -10.34 10.72 -0.06
C ASN A 8 -10.46 9.20 0.14
N VAL A 9 -11.24 8.52 -0.70
CA VAL A 9 -11.30 7.04 -0.69
C VAL A 9 -10.36 6.49 -1.75
N THR A 10 -9.06 6.68 -1.51
CA THR A 10 -8.05 6.12 -2.42
C THR A 10 -7.28 5.02 -1.72
N GLY A 11 -7.71 3.77 -1.90
CA GLY A 11 -6.99 2.58 -1.44
C GLY A 11 -5.65 2.30 -2.14
N SER A 12 -5.03 3.33 -2.73
CA SER A 12 -3.80 3.23 -3.52
C SER A 12 -2.79 4.28 -3.05
N SER A 13 -1.72 3.81 -2.41
CA SER A 13 -0.63 4.65 -1.90
C SER A 13 0.04 5.51 -2.97
N THR A 14 0.07 5.06 -4.22
CA THR A 14 0.62 5.85 -5.34
C THR A 14 -0.21 7.08 -5.67
N LEU A 15 -1.54 6.95 -5.57
CA LEU A 15 -2.43 8.08 -5.82
C LEU A 15 -2.41 9.05 -4.63
N LEU A 16 -2.33 8.52 -3.40
CA LEU A 16 -2.14 9.35 -2.21
C LEU A 16 -0.84 10.17 -2.29
N ALA A 17 0.26 9.55 -2.73
CA ALA A 17 1.52 10.26 -2.94
C ALA A 17 1.41 11.39 -3.97
N ARG A 18 0.71 11.15 -5.10
CA ARG A 18 0.44 12.19 -6.11
C ARG A 18 -0.42 13.32 -5.57
N GLU A 19 -1.42 13.00 -4.75
CA GLU A 19 -2.28 14.00 -4.14
C GLU A 19 -1.50 14.87 -3.14
N LEU A 20 -0.65 14.25 -2.31
CA LEU A 20 0.23 14.97 -1.38
C LEU A 20 1.20 15.89 -2.12
N GLN A 21 1.74 15.44 -3.25
CA GLN A 21 2.57 16.27 -4.14
C GLN A 21 1.78 17.45 -4.71
N ALA A 22 0.54 17.22 -5.17
CA ALA A 22 -0.32 18.28 -5.69
C ALA A 22 -0.69 19.32 -4.62
N LYS A 23 -0.77 18.91 -3.35
CA LYS A 23 -0.95 19.78 -2.18
C LYS A 23 0.35 20.48 -1.74
N GLY A 24 1.48 20.25 -2.41
CA GLY A 24 2.77 20.84 -2.08
C GLY A 24 3.42 20.27 -0.80
N VAL A 25 2.95 19.13 -0.30
CA VAL A 25 3.53 18.49 0.89
C VAL A 25 4.88 17.89 0.54
N THR A 26 5.91 18.26 1.30
CA THR A 26 7.27 17.75 1.14
C THR A 26 7.66 16.86 2.32
N THR A 27 8.63 15.97 2.09
CA THR A 27 9.25 15.21 3.17
C THR A 27 10.16 16.13 3.99
N LYS A 28 10.61 15.68 5.18
CA LYS A 28 11.57 16.42 6.01
C LYS A 28 12.87 16.82 5.26
N ALA A 29 13.24 16.09 4.21
CA ALA A 29 14.39 16.36 3.36
C ALA A 29 14.08 17.24 2.13
N GLY A 30 12.87 17.83 2.02
CA GLY A 30 12.44 18.65 0.90
C GLY A 30 12.00 17.89 -0.35
N ASN A 31 12.20 16.57 -0.40
CA ASN A 31 11.81 15.75 -1.56
C ASN A 31 10.29 15.49 -1.62
N PRO A 32 9.71 15.33 -2.83
CA PRO A 32 8.31 14.96 -2.98
C PRO A 32 8.03 13.57 -2.41
N PRO A 33 6.91 13.36 -1.69
CA PRO A 33 6.58 12.08 -1.09
C PRO A 33 6.32 11.04 -2.17
N ASN A 34 6.95 9.89 -2.06
CA ASN A 34 6.71 8.75 -2.93
C ASN A 34 5.76 7.72 -2.29
N SER A 35 5.30 6.75 -3.08
CA SER A 35 4.36 5.72 -2.61
C SER A 35 4.91 4.89 -1.44
N GLN A 36 6.23 4.68 -1.38
CA GLN A 36 6.87 3.88 -0.33
C GLN A 36 7.03 4.66 0.97
N PHE A 37 7.29 5.96 0.88
CA PHE A 37 7.29 6.89 1.99
C PHE A 37 5.92 6.90 2.68
N VAL A 38 4.85 7.00 1.90
CA VAL A 38 3.47 6.95 2.40
C VAL A 38 3.19 5.65 3.15
N ILE A 39 3.54 4.50 2.57
CA ILE A 39 3.33 3.19 3.23
C ILE A 39 4.12 3.13 4.54
N ARG A 40 5.39 3.55 4.53
CA ARG A 40 6.24 3.52 5.73
C ARG A 40 5.69 4.40 6.85
N MET A 41 5.14 5.56 6.49
CA MET A 41 4.46 6.46 7.44
C MET A 41 3.22 5.77 8.02
N LEU A 42 2.34 5.23 7.18
CA LEU A 42 1.11 4.56 7.63
C LEU A 42 1.36 3.28 8.45
N GLN A 43 2.53 2.63 8.29
CA GLN A 43 2.92 1.44 9.06
C GLN A 43 3.53 1.76 10.42
N ASN A 44 3.77 3.03 10.74
CA ASN A 44 4.47 3.40 11.97
C ASN A 44 3.51 3.38 13.17
N PRO A 45 3.69 2.48 14.15
CA PRO A 45 2.82 2.38 15.32
C PRO A 45 3.00 3.56 16.31
N VAL A 46 4.05 4.37 16.14
CA VAL A 46 4.27 5.61 16.91
C VAL A 46 3.09 6.57 16.77
N TYR A 47 2.37 6.55 15.65
CA TYR A 47 1.19 7.40 15.52
C TYR A 47 0.01 6.97 16.42
N ALA A 48 0.03 5.73 16.93
CA ALA A 48 -0.97 5.15 17.83
C ALA A 48 -0.53 5.12 19.31
N GLY A 49 0.51 5.88 19.70
CA GLY A 49 0.98 5.84 21.09
C GLY A 49 1.98 4.71 21.39
N MET A 50 2.43 3.95 20.37
CA MET A 50 3.25 2.75 20.57
C MET A 50 4.69 2.93 20.08
N ALA A 51 5.66 2.61 20.92
CA ALA A 51 7.09 2.66 20.58
C ALA A 51 7.62 1.28 20.17
N ARG A 52 8.26 1.17 19.00
CA ARG A 52 8.85 -0.09 18.53
C ARG A 52 10.35 -0.14 18.83
N HIS A 53 10.78 -1.08 19.67
CA HIS A 53 12.20 -1.31 19.98
C HIS A 53 12.56 -2.79 19.82
N LYS A 54 13.62 -3.08 19.04
CA LYS A 54 14.14 -4.44 18.78
C LYS A 54 13.05 -5.46 18.40
N GLY A 55 12.07 -5.03 17.60
CA GLY A 55 10.98 -5.89 17.13
C GLY A 55 9.82 -6.09 18.12
N LYS A 56 9.90 -5.53 19.33
CA LYS A 56 8.80 -5.48 20.29
C LYS A 56 8.15 -4.10 20.30
N SER A 57 6.84 -4.07 20.50
CA SER A 57 6.07 -2.82 20.65
C SER A 57 5.76 -2.62 22.13
N PHE A 58 6.04 -1.41 22.64
CA PHE A 58 5.79 -1.00 24.02
C PHE A 58 4.85 0.20 24.01
N GLN A 59 4.11 0.40 25.10
CA GLN A 59 3.34 1.63 25.30
C GLN A 59 4.32 2.80 25.39
N GLY A 60 4.17 3.78 24.50
CA GLY A 60 4.93 5.02 24.54
C GLY A 60 4.36 5.99 25.56
N GLU A 61 5.20 6.89 26.05
CA GLU A 61 4.81 8.00 26.94
C GLU A 61 4.16 9.17 26.16
N HIS A 62 4.19 9.12 24.83
CA HIS A 62 3.60 10.16 23.99
C HIS A 62 2.11 9.93 23.75
N GLU A 63 1.35 11.01 23.66
CA GLU A 63 -0.05 10.97 23.27
C GLU A 63 -0.21 10.40 21.86
N ALA A 64 -1.24 9.56 21.66
CA ALA A 64 -1.54 9.00 20.37
C ALA A 64 -2.13 10.07 19.45
N ILE A 65 -1.57 10.24 18.25
CA ILE A 65 -2.11 11.15 17.24
C ILE A 65 -3.36 10.55 16.58
N VAL A 66 -3.40 9.22 16.48
CA VAL A 66 -4.45 8.44 15.82
C VAL A 66 -4.88 7.31 16.74
N ASP A 67 -6.18 7.03 16.77
CA ASP A 67 -6.75 5.92 17.52
C ASP A 67 -6.26 4.54 17.01
N GLN A 68 -6.09 3.60 17.94
CA GLN A 68 -5.61 2.26 17.66
C GLN A 68 -6.48 1.53 16.63
N ALA A 69 -7.81 1.62 16.74
CA ALA A 69 -8.72 0.96 15.79
C ALA A 69 -8.60 1.56 14.38
N THR A 70 -8.17 2.82 14.24
CA THR A 70 -7.89 3.42 12.94
C THR A 70 -6.58 2.89 12.36
N CYS A 71 -5.54 2.78 13.18
CA CYS A 71 -4.29 2.17 12.76
C CYS A 71 -4.48 0.71 12.33
N ASP A 72 -5.26 -0.07 13.06
CA ASP A 72 -5.54 -1.47 12.74
C ASP A 72 -6.25 -1.62 11.40
N ARG A 73 -7.30 -0.82 11.15
CA ARG A 73 -7.99 -0.77 9.85
C ARG A 73 -7.05 -0.43 8.69
N VAL A 74 -6.11 0.48 8.90
CA VAL A 74 -5.10 0.82 7.89
C VAL A 74 -4.13 -0.33 7.67
N GLN A 75 -3.66 -1.00 8.73
CA GLN A 75 -2.78 -2.16 8.59
C GLN A 75 -3.45 -3.31 7.86
N GLU A 76 -4.72 -3.59 8.15
CA GLU A 76 -5.51 -4.59 7.42
C GLU A 76 -5.60 -4.27 5.93
N ARG A 77 -5.90 -3.00 5.60
CA ARG A 77 -5.94 -2.54 4.19
C ARG A 77 -4.57 -2.64 3.51
N LEU A 78 -3.48 -2.36 4.22
CA LEU A 78 -2.13 -2.50 3.67
C LEU A 78 -1.76 -3.97 3.44
N LYS A 79 -2.11 -4.87 4.37
CA LYS A 79 -1.93 -6.33 4.22
C LYS A 79 -2.72 -6.88 3.04
N ALA A 80 -3.99 -6.51 2.89
CA ALA A 80 -4.83 -6.92 1.77
C ALA A 80 -4.29 -6.47 0.41
N ASN A 81 -3.60 -5.33 0.37
CA ASN A 81 -3.02 -4.76 -0.85
C ASN A 81 -1.57 -5.19 -1.12
N ASP A 82 -1.04 -6.15 -0.36
CA ASP A 82 0.36 -6.56 -0.48
C ASP A 82 0.68 -7.10 -1.89
N ARG A 83 1.94 -6.92 -2.29
CA ARG A 83 2.43 -7.16 -3.67
C ARG A 83 2.17 -8.58 -4.15
N LYS A 84 2.13 -9.55 -3.22
CA LYS A 84 1.76 -10.95 -3.47
C LYS A 84 0.32 -11.08 -3.98
N HIS A 85 -0.63 -10.39 -3.35
CA HIS A 85 -2.04 -10.37 -3.77
C HIS A 85 -2.28 -9.52 -5.03
N ARG A 86 -1.40 -8.55 -5.30
CA ARG A 86 -1.55 -7.61 -6.43
C ARG A 86 -1.17 -8.18 -7.81
N ARG A 87 -0.28 -9.18 -7.87
CA ARG A 87 0.28 -9.72 -9.12
C ARG A 87 -0.74 -10.37 -10.07
N GLY A 88 -1.98 -10.61 -9.64
CA GLY A 88 -3.08 -11.13 -10.48
C GLY A 88 -4.25 -10.18 -10.70
N ARG A 89 -4.54 -9.28 -9.74
CA ARG A 89 -5.78 -8.48 -9.77
C ARG A 89 -5.73 -7.24 -10.67
N ARG A 90 -4.53 -6.76 -11.03
CA ARG A 90 -4.32 -5.46 -11.72
C ARG A 90 -3.76 -5.58 -13.13
N THR A 91 -3.71 -6.78 -13.71
CA THR A 91 -3.18 -6.94 -15.07
C THR A 91 -4.22 -6.47 -16.09
N LYS A 92 -3.80 -5.68 -17.09
CA LYS A 92 -4.68 -5.24 -18.18
C LYS A 92 -5.25 -6.43 -18.96
N ASN A 93 -4.46 -7.50 -19.07
CA ASN A 93 -4.87 -8.78 -19.62
C ASN A 93 -4.90 -9.79 -18.48
N PRO A 94 -6.08 -10.06 -17.86
CA PRO A 94 -6.19 -11.14 -16.91
C PRO A 94 -5.98 -12.47 -17.64
N ALA A 95 -5.12 -13.33 -17.10
CA ALA A 95 -5.06 -14.71 -17.55
C ALA A 95 -6.27 -15.45 -17.00
N TYR A 96 -7.25 -15.74 -17.86
CA TYR A 96 -8.53 -16.33 -17.48
C TYR A 96 -8.41 -17.65 -16.70
N LEU A 97 -7.40 -18.46 -17.01
CA LEU A 97 -7.18 -19.76 -16.38
C LEU A 97 -6.35 -19.70 -15.10
N ARG A 98 -5.91 -18.51 -14.66
CA ARG A 98 -5.00 -18.39 -13.52
C ARG A 98 -5.67 -18.86 -12.22
N GLY A 99 -5.07 -19.85 -11.56
CA GLY A 99 -5.61 -20.44 -10.32
C GLY A 99 -6.67 -21.51 -10.55
N LEU A 100 -6.99 -21.84 -11.81
CA LEU A 100 -7.88 -22.95 -12.19
C LEU A 100 -7.09 -24.17 -12.69
N ILE A 101 -5.93 -23.94 -13.31
CA ILE A 101 -5.05 -24.98 -13.84
C ILE A 101 -3.85 -25.23 -12.91
N PHE A 102 -3.61 -26.49 -12.62
CA PHE A 102 -2.54 -26.98 -11.74
C PHE A 102 -1.71 -28.03 -12.47
N HIS A 103 -0.42 -28.08 -12.19
CA HIS A 103 0.48 -29.13 -12.66
C HIS A 103 0.32 -30.38 -11.76
N GLU A 104 0.80 -31.54 -12.20
CA GLU A 104 0.76 -32.83 -11.47
C GLU A 104 1.40 -32.77 -10.07
N ASN A 105 2.30 -31.82 -9.83
CA ASN A 105 2.94 -31.58 -8.54
C ASN A 105 2.11 -30.65 -7.61
N GLY A 106 0.88 -30.30 -7.99
CA GLY A 106 0.00 -29.41 -7.24
C GLY A 106 0.33 -27.92 -7.36
N ALA A 107 1.35 -27.52 -8.14
CA ALA A 107 1.68 -26.12 -8.34
C ALA A 107 0.72 -25.45 -9.35
N ALA A 108 0.20 -24.27 -9.01
CA ALA A 108 -0.65 -23.50 -9.91
C ALA A 108 0.16 -22.98 -11.11
N MET A 109 -0.32 -23.23 -12.34
CA MET A 109 0.35 -22.73 -13.54
C MET A 109 0.26 -21.19 -13.61
N THR A 110 1.38 -20.56 -13.98
CA THR A 110 1.49 -19.11 -14.10
C THR A 110 1.52 -18.70 -15.57
N PRO A 111 0.69 -17.73 -16.01
CA PRO A 111 0.72 -17.25 -17.38
C PRO A 111 2.08 -16.66 -17.72
N HIS A 112 2.67 -17.11 -18.83
CA HIS A 112 3.91 -16.59 -19.40
C HIS A 112 3.65 -16.14 -20.83
N HIS A 113 4.15 -14.97 -21.23
CA HIS A 113 4.05 -14.46 -22.59
C HIS A 113 5.42 -13.97 -23.05
N THR A 114 5.72 -14.13 -24.34
CA THR A 114 6.91 -13.53 -24.97
C THR A 114 6.44 -12.60 -26.07
N GLY A 115 7.03 -11.41 -26.15
CA GLY A 115 6.74 -10.44 -27.21
C GLY A 115 7.86 -10.48 -28.24
N LYS A 116 7.54 -10.80 -29.49
CA LYS A 116 8.50 -10.68 -30.59
C LYS A 116 8.65 -9.20 -30.94
N LYS A 117 9.86 -8.64 -30.82
CA LYS A 117 10.16 -7.31 -31.37
C LYS A 117 10.22 -7.44 -32.89
N HIS A 118 9.27 -6.83 -33.61
CA HIS A 118 9.46 -6.60 -35.04
C HIS A 118 10.58 -5.56 -35.23
N LYS A 119 11.51 -5.86 -36.15
CA LYS A 119 12.54 -4.93 -36.62
C LYS A 119 11.98 -4.09 -37.75
#